data_AF-A0A7S1LQF3-F1
#
_entry.id   AF-A0A7S1LQF3-F1
#
_cell.length_a   1.000
_cell.length_b   1.000
_cell.length_c   1.000
_cell.angle_alpha   90.00
_cell.angle_beta   90.00
_cell.angle_gamma   90.00
#
_symmetry.space_group_name_H-M   'P 1'
#
loop_
_entity.id
_entity.type
_entity.pdbx_description
1 polymer ?
#
loop_
_entity_poly.entity_id
_entity_poly.type
_entity_poly.pdbx_seq_one_letter_code
_entity_poly.pdbx_strand_id
1 'polypeptide(L)'
;NHPLCPVCHDCAKAHETQLWRRHVVFFQGNSLRLAAGVARLVAELAAGPGPPGPVLVTLDAQHSFDATLLELHLYAPLASLGSYVVVQDARLDALYGRAGPLAAGARLLEDGRWLLEAEAGAPRHLYLRRLAE
;
A
#
# COMPACT_ATOMS: atom_id res chain seq x y z
N ASN A 1 -9.27 21.72 7.30
CA ASN A 1 -9.45 22.42 6.01
C ASN A 1 -8.10 22.69 5.38
N HIS A 2 -7.75 21.94 4.34
CA HIS A 2 -6.50 22.14 3.61
C HIS A 2 -6.70 23.28 2.59
N PRO A 3 -5.78 24.23 2.43
CA PRO A 3 -5.97 25.40 1.55
C PRO A 3 -6.07 25.03 0.06
N LEU A 4 -5.57 23.85 -0.34
CA LEU A 4 -5.61 23.36 -1.73
C LEU A 4 -6.89 22.59 -2.08
N CYS A 5 -7.67 22.17 -1.08
CA CYS A 5 -8.94 21.50 -1.26
C CYS A 5 -9.78 21.77 -0.01
N PRO A 6 -10.58 22.87 0.01
CA PRO A 6 -11.56 23.03 1.06
C PRO A 6 -12.44 21.77 1.04
N VAL A 7 -12.81 21.26 2.21
CA VAL A 7 -13.80 20.17 2.30
C VAL A 7 -15.06 20.72 1.65
N CYS A 8 -15.24 20.39 0.37
CA CYS A 8 -16.39 20.83 -0.38
C CYS A 8 -17.54 20.00 0.13
N HIS A 9 -18.43 20.63 0.88
CA HIS A 9 -19.69 20.03 1.32
C HIS A 9 -20.44 19.39 0.14
N ASP A 10 -20.26 19.93 -1.07
CA ASP A 10 -20.95 19.53 -2.28
C ASP A 10 -20.17 18.52 -3.15
N CYS A 11 -18.95 18.13 -2.76
CA CYS A 11 -18.24 17.07 -3.47
C CYS A 11 -18.87 15.71 -3.17
N ALA A 12 -19.29 15.01 -4.22
CA ALA A 12 -19.68 13.61 -4.10
C ALA A 12 -18.50 12.79 -3.56
N LYS A 13 -18.71 12.04 -2.47
CA LYS A 13 -17.65 11.17 -1.95
C LYS A 13 -17.43 10.04 -2.94
N ALA A 14 -16.18 9.65 -3.16
CA ALA A 14 -15.83 8.59 -4.11
C ALA A 14 -16.70 7.34 -3.96
N HIS A 15 -16.85 6.83 -2.73
CA HIS A 15 -17.66 5.64 -2.40
C HIS A 15 -19.19 5.79 -2.60
N GLU A 16 -19.68 7.02 -2.77
CA GLU A 16 -21.09 7.30 -3.06
C GLU A 16 -21.39 7.21 -4.56
N THR A 17 -20.37 7.25 -5.43
CA THR A 17 -20.54 7.24 -6.88
C THR A 17 -20.67 5.82 -7.45
N GLN A 18 -21.46 5.68 -8.52
CA GLN A 18 -21.67 4.37 -9.17
C GLN A 18 -20.38 3.82 -9.80
N LEU A 19 -19.54 4.69 -10.36
CA LEU A 19 -18.29 4.28 -10.99
C LEU A 19 -17.35 3.59 -10.00
N TRP A 20 -17.16 4.19 -8.82
CA TRP A 20 -16.31 3.60 -7.77
C TRP A 20 -16.91 2.31 -7.21
N ARG A 21 -18.22 2.26 -6.96
CA ARG A 21 -18.88 1.05 -6.44
C ARG A 21 -18.74 -0.18 -7.36
N ARG A 22 -18.50 0.02 -8.65
CA ARG A 22 -18.27 -1.08 -9.61
C ARG A 22 -16.84 -1.65 -9.55
N HIS A 23 -15.86 -0.87 -9.12
CA HIS A 23 -14.45 -1.21 -9.27
C HIS A 23 -13.63 -1.15 -7.98
N VAL A 24 -14.20 -0.61 -6.89
CA VAL A 24 -13.48 -0.33 -5.64
C VAL A 24 -14.28 -0.84 -4.45
N VAL A 25 -13.61 -1.62 -3.61
CA VAL A 25 -14.11 -2.06 -2.31
C VAL A 25 -13.41 -1.25 -1.23
N PHE A 26 -14.20 -0.64 -0.34
CA PHE A 26 -13.69 0.13 0.78
C PHE A 26 -13.69 -0.73 2.05
N PHE A 27 -12.56 -0.74 2.75
CA PHE A 27 -12.44 -1.31 4.09
C PHE A 27 -12.30 -0.15 5.08
N GLN A 28 -13.25 0.00 6.00
CA GLN A 28 -13.25 1.10 6.97
C GLN A 28 -12.94 0.57 8.37
N GLY A 29 -11.87 1.06 8.97
CA GLY A 29 -11.44 0.66 10.32
C GLY A 29 -9.93 0.64 10.48
N ASN A 30 -9.47 -0.05 11.51
CA ASN A 30 -8.04 -0.22 11.77
C ASN A 30 -7.45 -1.24 10.78
N SER A 31 -6.44 -0.82 10.02
CA SER A 31 -5.77 -1.61 8.99
C SER A 31 -5.35 -3.01 9.48
N LEU A 32 -4.79 -3.12 10.68
CA LEU A 32 -4.34 -4.40 11.23
C LEU A 32 -5.48 -5.40 11.45
N ARG A 33 -6.65 -4.90 11.87
CA ARG A 33 -7.85 -5.74 12.07
C ARG A 33 -8.53 -6.11 10.75
N LEU A 34 -8.25 -5.36 9.69
CA LEU A 34 -8.85 -5.56 8.38
C LEU A 34 -8.00 -6.46 7.48
N ALA A 35 -6.70 -6.60 7.75
CA ALA A 35 -5.75 -7.33 6.91
C ALA A 35 -6.21 -8.72 6.50
N ALA A 36 -6.73 -9.53 7.43
CA ALA A 36 -7.24 -10.87 7.12
C ALA A 36 -8.44 -10.84 6.15
N GLY A 37 -9.34 -9.86 6.31
CA GLY A 37 -10.48 -9.67 5.42
C GLY A 37 -10.07 -9.21 4.02
N VAL A 38 -9.08 -8.32 3.94
CA VAL A 38 -8.48 -7.88 2.67
C VAL A 38 -7.81 -9.04 1.95
N ALA A 39 -6.97 -9.81 2.66
CA ALA A 39 -6.27 -10.96 2.11
C ALA A 39 -7.24 -12.01 1.55
N ARG A 40 -8.33 -12.30 2.29
CA ARG A 40 -9.38 -13.21 1.83
C ARG A 40 -10.04 -12.71 0.55
N LEU A 41 -10.44 -11.43 0.49
CA LEU A 41 -11.06 -10.87 -0.72
C LEU A 41 -10.11 -10.93 -1.93
N VAL A 42 -8.84 -10.58 -1.74
CA VAL A 42 -7.83 -10.66 -2.82
C VAL A 42 -7.70 -12.10 -3.32
N ALA A 43 -7.65 -13.08 -2.42
CA ALA A 43 -7.59 -14.49 -2.79
C ALA A 43 -8.84 -14.97 -3.54
N GLU A 44 -10.04 -14.57 -3.08
CA GLU A 44 -11.31 -14.87 -3.74
C GLU A 44 -11.36 -14.28 -5.17
N LEU A 45 -10.91 -13.03 -5.34
CA LEU A 45 -10.84 -12.37 -6.64
C LEU A 45 -9.82 -13.04 -7.57
N ALA A 46 -8.67 -13.48 -7.03
CA ALA A 46 -7.66 -14.20 -7.78
C ALA A 46 -8.12 -15.62 -8.20
N ALA A 47 -9.03 -16.23 -7.44
CA ALA A 47 -9.62 -17.53 -7.77
C ALA A 47 -10.88 -17.45 -8.64
N GLY A 48 -11.36 -16.23 -8.95
CA GLY A 48 -12.56 -15.99 -9.74
C GLY A 48 -12.45 -16.41 -11.21
N PRO A 49 -13.56 -16.39 -11.96
CA PRO A 49 -13.56 -16.74 -13.38
C PRO A 49 -12.80 -15.71 -14.21
N GLY A 50 -11.70 -16.15 -14.84
CA GLY A 50 -10.83 -15.35 -15.69
C GLY A 50 -9.36 -15.49 -15.28
N PRO A 51 -8.41 -15.04 -16.11
CA PRO A 51 -7.01 -14.98 -15.69
C PRO A 51 -6.86 -13.93 -14.58
N PRO A 52 -6.30 -14.27 -13.40
CA PRO A 52 -6.06 -13.29 -12.36
C PRO A 52 -5.07 -12.23 -12.87
N GLY A 53 -5.44 -10.96 -12.74
CA GLY A 53 -4.50 -9.86 -12.93
C GLY A 53 -3.45 -9.83 -11.82
N PRO A 54 -2.26 -9.25 -12.07
CA PRO A 54 -1.26 -9.09 -11.03
C PRO A 54 -1.78 -8.15 -9.93
N VAL A 55 -1.47 -8.48 -8.68
CA VAL A 55 -1.77 -7.64 -7.52
C VAL A 55 -0.59 -6.72 -7.27
N LEU A 56 -0.86 -5.40 -7.23
CA LEU A 56 0.06 -4.39 -6.75
C LEU A 56 -0.44 -3.85 -5.40
N VAL A 57 0.48 -3.61 -4.48
CA VAL A 57 0.18 -3.01 -3.17
C VAL A 57 0.82 -1.64 -3.10
N THR A 58 0.05 -0.63 -2.69
CA THR A 58 0.57 0.69 -2.33
C THR A 58 0.31 0.93 -0.85
N LEU A 59 1.32 1.40 -0.12
CA LEU A 59 1.28 1.50 1.33
C LEU A 59 1.67 2.90 1.77
N ASP A 60 0.68 3.61 2.31
CA ASP A 60 0.77 4.97 2.85
C ASP A 60 0.32 4.95 4.32
N ALA A 61 1.12 4.25 5.13
CA ALA A 61 0.84 4.03 6.55
C ALA A 61 1.03 5.32 7.37
N GLN A 62 1.01 5.20 8.71
CA GLN A 62 1.19 6.33 9.65
C GLN A 62 2.60 6.96 9.65
N HIS A 63 3.43 6.70 8.63
CA HIS A 63 4.80 7.20 8.46
C HIS A 63 5.74 7.00 9.65
N SER A 64 5.45 5.99 10.48
CA SER A 64 6.31 5.54 11.59
C SER A 64 6.84 4.15 11.26
N PHE A 65 8.10 3.89 11.62
CA PHE A 65 8.76 2.62 11.36
C PHE A 65 7.90 1.39 11.74
N ASP A 66 7.43 1.31 12.99
CA ASP A 66 6.70 0.13 13.48
C ASP A 66 5.38 -0.10 12.74
N ALA A 67 4.60 0.96 12.52
CA ALA A 67 3.33 0.85 11.80
C ALA A 67 3.54 0.46 10.33
N THR A 68 4.50 1.10 9.64
CA THR A 68 4.82 0.77 8.24
C THR A 68 5.32 -0.66 8.14
N LEU A 69 6.23 -1.08 9.03
CA LEU A 69 6.77 -2.43 9.02
C LEU A 69 5.68 -3.48 9.29
N LEU A 70 4.78 -3.21 10.23
CA LEU A 70 3.68 -4.12 10.52
C LEU A 70 2.72 -4.26 9.34
N GLU A 71 2.36 -3.16 8.68
CA GLU A 71 1.53 -3.22 7.47
C GLU A 71 2.26 -3.92 6.31
N LEU A 72 3.58 -3.73 6.15
CA LEU A 72 4.36 -4.47 5.16
C LEU A 72 4.27 -5.98 5.38
N HIS A 73 4.39 -6.47 6.63
CA HIS A 73 4.23 -7.89 6.92
C HIS A 73 2.84 -8.43 6.56
N LEU A 74 1.80 -7.61 6.69
CA LEU A 74 0.42 -8.02 6.45
C LEU A 74 0.03 -7.97 4.96
N TYR A 75 0.47 -6.93 4.25
CA TYR A 75 -0.01 -6.64 2.90
C TYR A 75 1.00 -6.94 1.80
N ALA A 76 2.31 -6.84 2.05
CA ALA A 76 3.31 -7.17 1.03
C ALA A 76 3.14 -8.58 0.43
N PRO A 77 2.82 -9.62 1.23
CA PRO A 77 2.58 -10.97 0.69
C PRO A 77 1.39 -11.07 -0.29
N LEU A 78 0.53 -10.06 -0.37
CA LEU A 78 -0.57 -10.04 -1.34
C LEU A 78 -0.10 -9.64 -2.75
N ALA A 79 1.03 -8.93 -2.88
CA ALA A 79 1.56 -8.55 -4.19
C ALA A 79 1.98 -9.80 -4.97
N SER A 80 1.58 -9.92 -6.24
CA SER A 80 1.94 -11.07 -7.06
C SER A 80 3.44 -11.15 -7.32
N LEU A 81 3.96 -12.34 -7.63
CA LEU A 81 5.33 -12.51 -8.12
C LEU A 81 5.57 -11.62 -9.35
N GLY A 82 6.71 -10.93 -9.36
CA GLY A 82 7.06 -9.95 -10.40
C GLY A 82 6.32 -8.61 -10.28
N SER A 83 5.34 -8.47 -9.40
CA SER A 83 4.64 -7.21 -9.11
C SER A 83 5.31 -6.45 -7.96
N TYR A 84 4.71 -5.33 -7.54
CA TYR A 84 5.33 -4.37 -6.63
C TYR A 84 4.55 -4.18 -5.33
N VAL A 85 5.32 -3.88 -4.29
CA VAL A 85 4.88 -3.10 -3.14
C VAL A 85 5.49 -1.70 -3.29
N VAL A 86 4.65 -0.68 -3.30
CA VAL A 86 5.06 0.72 -3.35
C VAL A 86 4.94 1.30 -1.94
N VAL A 87 6.07 1.64 -1.32
CA VAL A 87 6.10 2.29 0.00
C VAL A 87 6.17 3.80 -0.21
N GLN A 88 5.14 4.51 0.25
CA GLN A 88 5.06 5.96 0.08
C GLN A 88 5.91 6.72 1.10
N ASP A 89 6.21 7.97 0.78
CA ASP A 89 6.81 8.94 1.70
C ASP A 89 8.13 8.55 2.38
N ALA A 90 8.97 7.75 1.71
CA ALA A 90 10.28 7.35 2.21
C ALA A 90 11.23 8.52 2.52
N ARG A 91 11.02 9.69 1.91
CA ARG A 91 11.80 10.90 2.24
C ARG A 91 11.55 11.39 3.68
N LEU A 92 10.43 11.04 4.30
CA LEU A 92 10.07 11.55 5.63
C LEU A 92 11.05 11.09 6.71
N ASP A 93 11.72 9.95 6.55
CA ASP A 93 12.78 9.53 7.47
C ASP A 93 13.87 10.60 7.59
N ALA A 94 14.37 11.07 6.44
CA ALA A 94 15.40 12.11 6.38
C ALA A 94 14.86 13.48 6.81
N LEU A 95 13.61 13.81 6.44
CA LEU A 95 12.99 15.09 6.80
C LEU A 95 12.81 15.25 8.31
N TYR A 96 12.43 14.16 9.00
CA TYR A 96 12.18 14.16 10.44
C TYR A 96 13.35 13.62 11.27
N GLY A 97 14.41 13.13 10.63
CA GLY A 97 15.58 12.58 11.32
C GLY A 97 15.26 11.35 12.18
N ARG A 98 14.31 10.51 11.76
CA ARG A 98 13.87 9.31 12.50
C ARG A 98 13.52 8.17 11.56
N ALA A 99 13.57 6.93 12.07
CA ALA A 99 13.12 5.77 11.30
C ALA A 99 11.62 5.85 10.99
N GLY A 100 11.29 5.59 9.72
CA GLY A 100 9.95 5.70 9.14
C GLY A 100 9.79 4.73 7.96
N PRO A 101 9.10 5.13 6.88
CA PRO A 101 8.87 4.27 5.72
C PRO A 101 10.14 3.79 5.02
N LEU A 102 11.20 4.61 4.94
CA LEU A 102 12.45 4.19 4.29
C LEU A 102 13.10 3.04 5.07
N ALA A 103 13.26 3.20 6.38
CA ALA A 103 13.82 2.17 7.25
C ALA A 103 12.96 0.89 7.25
N ALA A 104 11.63 1.01 7.27
CA ALA A 104 10.74 -0.15 7.21
C ALA A 104 10.85 -0.91 5.87
N GLY A 105 10.92 -0.20 4.75
CA GLY A 105 11.15 -0.79 3.43
C GLY A 105 12.49 -1.52 3.36
N ALA A 106 13.56 -0.96 3.96
CA ALA A 106 14.86 -1.61 4.03
C ALA A 106 14.80 -2.95 4.81
N ARG A 107 14.01 -3.04 5.89
CA ARG A 107 13.81 -4.31 6.61
C ARG A 107 13.16 -5.38 5.76
N LEU A 108 12.24 -5.01 4.86
CA LEU A 108 11.59 -5.97 3.96
C LEU A 108 12.58 -6.59 2.97
N LEU A 109 13.62 -5.85 2.57
CA LEU A 109 14.66 -6.33 1.65
C LEU A 109 15.56 -7.41 2.24
N GLU A 110 15.69 -7.47 3.58
CA GLU A 110 16.59 -8.41 4.26
C GLU A 110 16.22 -9.89 4.05
N ASP A 111 14.95 -10.13 3.73
CA ASP A 111 14.39 -11.44 3.42
C ASP A 111 14.83 -11.97 2.03
N GLY A 112 15.42 -11.13 1.18
CA GLY A 112 15.91 -11.51 -0.15
C GLY A 112 14.81 -11.85 -1.18
N ARG A 113 13.55 -11.93 -0.75
CA ARG A 113 12.37 -12.10 -1.60
C ARG A 113 11.94 -10.81 -2.32
N TRP A 114 12.59 -9.69 -1.99
CA TRP A 114 12.24 -8.35 -2.47
C TRP A 114 13.46 -7.66 -3.07
N LEU A 115 13.25 -6.94 -4.16
CA LEU A 115 14.24 -6.10 -4.82
C LEU A 115 13.79 -4.65 -4.82
N LEU A 116 14.64 -3.75 -4.36
CA LEU A 116 14.44 -2.32 -4.61
C LEU A 116 14.77 -2.04 -6.07
N GLU A 117 13.74 -1.75 -6.87
CA GLU A 117 13.90 -1.51 -8.31
C GLU A 117 14.06 -0.03 -8.62
N ALA A 118 13.36 0.83 -7.89
CA ALA A 118 13.47 2.27 -8.07
C ALA A 118 13.20 3.03 -6.77
N GLU A 119 13.88 4.18 -6.66
CA GLU A 119 13.47 5.30 -5.83
C GLU A 119 13.03 6.42 -6.77
N ALA A 120 11.74 6.73 -6.83
CA ALA A 120 11.22 7.70 -7.78
C ALA A 120 10.24 8.69 -7.13
N GLY A 121 10.13 9.87 -7.75
CA GLY A 121 9.18 10.91 -7.37
C GLY A 121 9.62 11.85 -6.24
N ALA A 122 8.85 12.91 -6.07
CA ALA A 122 8.83 13.78 -4.90
C ALA A 122 7.36 13.89 -4.42
N PRO A 123 7.01 13.40 -3.22
CA PRO A 123 7.87 12.72 -2.24
C PRO A 123 8.42 11.39 -2.76
N ARG A 124 9.58 10.98 -2.23
CA ARG A 124 10.31 9.80 -2.69
C ARG A 124 9.56 8.53 -2.28
N HIS A 125 9.23 7.67 -3.22
CA HIS A 125 8.62 6.36 -2.99
C HIS A 125 9.62 5.24 -3.25
N LEU A 126 9.46 4.11 -2.56
CA LEU A 126 10.20 2.88 -2.83
C LEU A 126 9.36 1.93 -3.67
N TYR A 127 9.92 1.44 -4.77
CA TYR A 127 9.28 0.41 -5.60
C TYR A 127 9.99 -0.92 -5.34
N LEU A 128 9.34 -1.78 -4.55
CA LEU A 128 9.89 -3.07 -4.11
C LEU A 128 9.25 -4.19 -4.93
N ARG A 129 10.00 -4.81 -5.84
CA ARG A 129 9.51 -5.92 -6.68
C ARG A 129 9.59 -7.24 -5.93
N ARG A 130 8.51 -8.03 -5.96
CA ARG A 130 8.49 -9.38 -5.39
C ARG A 130 9.19 -10.36 -6.32
N LEU A 131 10.17 -11.08 -5.80
CA LEU A 131 10.96 -12.06 -6.55
C LEU A 131 10.55 -13.51 -6.27
N ALA A 132 10.07 -13.80 -5.06
CA ALA A 132 9.76 -15.15 -4.60
C ALA A 132 8.58 -15.18 -3.60
N GLU A 133 8.05 -16.37 -3.34
CA GLU A 133 6.93 -16.60 -2.42
C GLU A 133 7.29 -16.33 -0.97
#